data_AF-A0A931Z8J7-F1
#
_entry.id   AF-A0A931Z8J7-F1
#
_cell.length_a   1.000
_cell.length_b   1.000
_cell.length_c   1.000
_cell.angle_alpha   90.00
_cell.angle_beta   90.00
_cell.angle_gamma   90.00
#
_symmetry.space_group_name_H-M   'P 1'
#
loop_
_entity.id
_entity.type
_entity.pdbx_description
1 polymer ?
#
loop_
_entity_poly.entity_id
_entity_poly.type
_entity_poly.pdbx_seq_one_letter_code
_entity_poly.pdbx_strand_id
1 'polypeptide(L)'
;MNRFREINWHPAREERRKFGLMLAGGAPLSAAVWFAIVRVASGEWIWAVPVAVGAAGAGLGLLLWAAPALARPFYVAWYLLVACIDTVVTTTLLVAMFALVLTPVAVALRLCGRQVLRKSFNRPAKSYWRAAEPTPGPERYFRQF
;
A
#
# COMPACT_ATOMS: atom_id res chain seq x y z
N MET A 1 4.75 -0.60 -11.47
CA MET A 1 5.05 -2.00 -11.13
C MET A 1 3.74 -2.79 -11.22
N ASN A 2 3.68 -3.88 -11.98
CA ASN A 2 2.43 -4.65 -12.14
C ASN A 2 2.26 -5.61 -10.95
N ARG A 3 1.36 -5.30 -10.00
CA ARG A 3 1.20 -6.03 -8.73
C ARG A 3 0.71 -7.46 -8.87
N PHE A 4 -0.01 -7.74 -9.95
CA PHE A 4 -0.48 -9.08 -10.27
C PHE A 4 0.67 -10.07 -10.57
N ARG A 5 1.89 -9.57 -10.81
CA ARG A 5 3.07 -10.40 -11.08
C ARG A 5 3.72 -10.97 -9.81
N GLU A 6 3.43 -10.39 -8.66
CA GLU A 6 3.93 -10.86 -7.35
C GLU A 6 3.06 -11.99 -6.77
N ILE A 7 1.89 -12.24 -7.36
CA ILE A 7 0.99 -13.31 -6.94
C ILE A 7 1.60 -14.66 -7.32
N ASN A 8 1.90 -15.48 -6.32
CA ASN A 8 2.38 -16.84 -6.53
C ASN A 8 1.21 -17.77 -6.93
N TRP A 9 1.09 -18.04 -8.24
CA TRP A 9 0.03 -18.90 -8.82
C TRP A 9 0.20 -20.40 -8.50
N HIS A 10 1.41 -20.80 -8.13
CA HIS A 10 1.78 -22.18 -7.78
C HIS A 10 2.50 -22.21 -6.43
N PRO A 11 1.80 -21.85 -5.33
CA PRO A 11 2.43 -21.75 -4.03
C PRO A 11 2.95 -23.11 -3.57
N ALA A 12 4.13 -23.13 -2.96
CA ALA A 12 4.72 -24.35 -2.42
C ALA A 12 3.85 -24.91 -1.28
N ARG A 13 3.96 -26.21 -0.98
CA ARG A 13 3.14 -26.86 0.06
C ARG A 13 3.32 -26.21 1.44
N GLU A 14 4.50 -25.65 1.71
CA GLU A 14 4.82 -24.90 2.92
C GLU A 14 4.08 -23.55 3.00
N GLU A 15 4.03 -22.78 1.90
CA GLU A 15 3.31 -21.51 1.85
C GLU A 15 1.81 -21.68 2.08
N ARG A 16 1.23 -22.75 1.51
CA ARG A 16 -0.19 -23.09 1.74
C ARG A 16 -0.47 -23.43 3.20
N ARG A 17 0.46 -24.10 3.88
CA ARG A 17 0.35 -24.41 5.32
C ARG A 17 0.52 -23.15 6.17
N LYS A 18 1.47 -22.27 5.84
CA LYS A 18 1.63 -20.97 6.49
C LYS A 18 0.36 -20.13 6.36
N PHE A 19 -0.26 -20.11 5.18
CA PHE A 19 -1.55 -19.45 4.98
C PHE A 19 -2.66 -20.04 5.87
N GLY A 20 -2.79 -21.38 5.92
CA GLY A 20 -3.76 -22.05 6.80
C GLY A 20 -3.53 -21.72 8.28
N LEU A 21 -2.27 -21.69 8.74
CA LEU A 21 -1.88 -21.29 10.10
C LEU A 21 -2.19 -19.82 10.39
N MET A 22 -1.88 -18.92 9.45
CA MET A 22 -2.21 -17.49 9.56
C MET A 22 -3.72 -17.28 9.65
N LEU A 23 -4.51 -18.04 8.90
CA LEU A 23 -5.97 -17.96 8.93
C LEU A 23 -6.54 -18.55 10.22
N ALA A 24 -5.98 -19.67 10.69
CA ALA A 24 -6.37 -20.32 11.94
C ALA A 24 -6.08 -19.45 13.17
N GLY A 25 -4.97 -18.69 13.18
CA GLY A 25 -4.64 -17.75 14.26
C GLY A 25 -5.26 -16.37 14.09
N GLY A 26 -5.32 -15.86 12.86
CA GLY A 26 -5.82 -14.52 12.54
C GLY A 26 -7.33 -14.38 12.73
N ALA A 27 -8.11 -15.41 12.38
CA ALA A 27 -9.56 -15.39 12.55
C ALA A 27 -9.99 -15.20 14.02
N PRO A 28 -9.52 -16.00 15.01
CA PRO A 28 -9.88 -15.79 16.41
C PRO A 28 -9.35 -14.47 16.98
N LEU A 29 -8.17 -14.00 16.55
CA LEU A 29 -7.66 -12.68 16.95
C LEU A 29 -8.57 -11.55 16.45
N SER A 30 -8.98 -11.59 15.18
CA SER A 30 -9.91 -10.60 14.62
C SER A 30 -11.28 -10.64 15.30
N ALA A 31 -11.79 -11.83 15.62
CA ALA A 31 -13.02 -12.01 16.39
C ALA A 31 -12.92 -11.45 17.82
N ALA A 32 -11.77 -11.63 18.48
CA ALA A 32 -11.50 -11.08 19.81
C ALA A 32 -11.43 -9.55 19.80
N VAL A 33 -10.78 -8.95 18.79
CA VAL A 33 -10.74 -7.49 18.62
C VAL A 33 -12.14 -6.93 18.36
N TRP A 34 -12.90 -7.56 17.47
CA TRP A 34 -14.30 -7.18 17.21
C TRP A 34 -15.15 -7.27 18.48
N PHE A 35 -15.01 -8.35 19.26
CA PHE A 35 -15.68 -8.51 20.54
C PHE A 35 -15.32 -7.40 21.53
N ALA A 36 -14.04 -7.03 21.63
CA ALA A 36 -13.60 -5.93 22.49
C ALA A 36 -14.21 -4.58 22.07
N ILE A 37 -14.28 -4.30 20.77
CA ILE A 37 -14.90 -3.08 20.24
C ILE A 37 -16.40 -3.04 20.55
N VAL A 38 -17.13 -4.12 20.26
CA VAL A 38 -18.57 -4.21 20.56
C VAL A 38 -18.82 -4.09 22.06
N ARG A 39 -17.98 -4.74 22.88
CA ARG A 39 -18.11 -4.69 24.34
C ARG A 39 -17.94 -3.28 24.91
N VAL A 40 -17.05 -2.48 24.34
CA VAL A 40 -16.83 -1.08 24.72
C VAL A 40 -17.96 -0.18 24.19
N ALA A 41 -18.48 -0.46 23.01
CA ALA A 41 -19.48 0.37 22.34
C ALA A 41 -20.92 0.14 22.83
N SER A 42 -21.37 -1.10 23.02
CA SER A 42 -22.77 -1.42 23.33
C SER A 42 -23.01 -1.89 24.77
N GLY A 43 -21.97 -2.25 25.52
CA GLY A 43 -22.10 -2.73 26.90
C GLY A 43 -22.80 -4.10 27.05
N GLU A 44 -23.34 -4.67 25.97
CA GLU A 44 -24.02 -5.96 25.94
C GLU A 44 -23.06 -7.15 25.95
N TRP A 45 -23.50 -8.23 26.59
CA TRP A 45 -22.72 -9.44 26.81
C TRP A 45 -23.15 -10.57 25.87
N ILE A 46 -22.83 -10.44 24.57
CA ILE A 46 -23.12 -11.48 23.57
C ILE A 46 -21.82 -12.16 23.16
N TRP A 47 -21.40 -13.14 23.97
CA TRP A 47 -20.18 -13.94 23.76
C TRP A 47 -20.36 -15.02 22.69
N ALA A 48 -21.59 -15.48 22.45
CA ALA A 48 -21.87 -16.59 21.54
C ALA A 48 -21.48 -16.29 20.08
N VAL A 49 -21.75 -15.08 19.60
CA VAL A 49 -21.49 -14.69 18.20
C VAL A 49 -19.98 -14.62 17.88
N PRO A 50 -19.14 -13.88 18.62
CA PRO A 50 -17.71 -13.82 18.33
C PRO A 50 -17.00 -15.15 18.58
N VAL A 51 -17.41 -15.93 19.58
CA VAL A 51 -16.85 -17.26 19.82
C VAL A 51 -17.21 -18.22 18.68
N ALA A 52 -18.45 -18.21 18.21
CA ALA A 52 -18.86 -19.04 17.07
C ALA A 52 -18.12 -18.66 15.78
N VAL A 53 -17.99 -17.37 15.49
CA VAL A 53 -17.25 -16.87 14.31
C VAL A 53 -15.75 -17.19 14.42
N GLY A 54 -15.15 -16.98 15.59
CA GLY A 54 -13.75 -17.30 15.85
C GLY A 54 -13.47 -18.80 15.75
N ALA A 55 -14.33 -19.64 16.32
CA ALA A 55 -14.21 -21.10 16.26
C ALA A 55 -14.43 -21.64 14.84
N ALA A 56 -15.42 -21.11 14.11
CA ALA A 56 -15.66 -21.46 12.72
C ALA A 56 -14.47 -21.07 11.83
N GLY A 57 -13.92 -19.86 12.02
CA GLY A 57 -12.74 -19.39 11.29
C GLY A 57 -11.48 -20.19 11.61
N ALA A 58 -11.26 -20.52 12.89
CA ALA A 58 -10.15 -21.38 13.31
C ALA A 58 -10.28 -22.80 12.74
N GLY A 59 -11.50 -23.37 12.77
CA GLY A 59 -11.80 -24.68 12.17
C GLY A 59 -11.56 -24.69 10.66
N LEU A 60 -11.98 -23.63 9.96
CA LEU A 60 -11.73 -23.47 8.52
C LEU A 60 -10.22 -23.37 8.23
N GLY A 61 -9.48 -22.62 9.04
CA GLY A 61 -8.02 -22.49 8.93
C GLY A 61 -7.29 -23.82 9.14
N LEU A 62 -7.70 -24.61 10.14
CA LEU A 62 -7.18 -25.95 10.39
C LEU A 62 -7.52 -26.93 9.25
N LEU A 63 -8.72 -26.83 8.68
CA LEU A 63 -9.15 -27.63 7.53
C LEU A 63 -8.32 -27.29 6.28
N LEU A 64 -8.06 -26.00 6.03
CA LEU A 64 -7.19 -25.52 4.95
C LEU A 64 -5.72 -25.95 5.16
N TRP A 65 -5.27 -26.04 6.41
CA TRP A 65 -3.94 -26.58 6.76
C TRP A 65 -3.84 -28.09 6.48
N ALA A 66 -4.88 -28.86 6.83
CA ALA A 66 -4.95 -30.30 6.61
C ALA A 66 -5.13 -30.67 5.12
N ALA A 67 -5.88 -29.86 4.36
CA ALA A 67 -6.18 -30.07 2.95
C ALA A 67 -5.53 -29.00 2.03
N PRO A 68 -4.20 -29.06 1.78
CA PRO A 68 -3.48 -28.06 0.99
C PRO A 68 -3.83 -28.05 -0.51
N ALA A 69 -4.62 -29.03 -0.98
CA ALA A 69 -5.16 -29.04 -2.34
C ALA A 69 -6.28 -28.01 -2.51
N LEU A 70 -7.18 -27.90 -1.51
CA LEU A 70 -8.27 -26.92 -1.49
C LEU A 70 -7.80 -25.51 -1.14
N ALA A 71 -6.71 -25.40 -0.38
CA ALA A 71 -6.12 -24.10 -0.02
C ALA A 71 -5.58 -23.30 -1.23
N ARG A 72 -5.25 -23.98 -2.34
CA ARG A 72 -4.64 -23.34 -3.51
C ARG A 72 -5.57 -22.31 -4.21
N PRO A 73 -6.77 -22.65 -4.68
CA PRO A 73 -7.66 -21.69 -5.33
C PRO A 73 -8.04 -20.54 -4.38
N PHE A 74 -8.24 -20.84 -3.09
CA PHE A 74 -8.57 -19.84 -2.09
C PHE A 74 -7.43 -18.84 -1.85
N TYR A 75 -6.19 -19.33 -1.76
CA TYR A 75 -5.00 -18.49 -1.69
C TYR A 75 -4.91 -17.55 -2.89
N VAL A 76 -5.02 -18.08 -4.11
CA VAL A 76 -4.91 -17.26 -5.32
C VAL A 76 -6.03 -16.21 -5.39
N ALA A 77 -7.27 -16.59 -5.10
CA ALA A 77 -8.40 -15.66 -5.09
C ALA A 77 -8.20 -14.54 -4.05
N TRP A 78 -7.76 -14.89 -2.84
CA TRP A 78 -7.47 -13.92 -1.79
C TRP A 78 -6.38 -12.93 -2.21
N TYR A 79 -5.25 -13.41 -2.72
CA TYR A 79 -4.15 -12.53 -3.15
C TYR A 79 -4.52 -11.66 -4.35
N LEU A 80 -5.40 -12.13 -5.23
CA LEU A 80 -5.93 -11.33 -6.33
C LEU A 80 -6.79 -10.17 -5.81
N LEU A 81 -7.66 -10.43 -4.84
CA LEU A 81 -8.44 -9.37 -4.18
C LEU A 81 -7.53 -8.35 -3.48
N VAL A 82 -6.52 -8.83 -2.75
CA VAL A 82 -5.52 -7.97 -2.10
C VAL A 82 -4.83 -7.08 -3.15
N ALA A 83 -4.42 -7.63 -4.29
CA ALA A 83 -3.77 -6.85 -5.34
C ALA A 83 -4.69 -5.77 -5.96
N CYS A 84 -5.98 -6.08 -6.16
CA CYS A 84 -6.98 -5.12 -6.61
C CYS A 84 -7.14 -3.97 -5.61
N ILE A 85 -7.35 -4.30 -4.33
CA ILE A 85 -7.52 -3.32 -3.25
C ILE A 85 -6.28 -2.44 -3.15
N ASP A 86 -5.10 -3.06 -3.12
CA ASP A 86 -3.84 -2.36 -2.97
C ASP A 86 -3.64 -1.36 -4.12
N THR A 87 -3.97 -1.74 -5.36
CA THR A 87 -3.89 -0.84 -6.53
C THR A 87 -4.72 0.42 -6.34
N VAL A 88 -5.95 0.28 -5.83
CA VAL A 88 -6.83 1.41 -5.53
C VAL A 88 -6.26 2.25 -4.38
N VAL A 89 -5.82 1.62 -3.30
CA VAL A 89 -5.25 2.30 -2.12
C VAL A 89 -4.04 3.12 -2.50
N THR A 90 -3.10 2.52 -3.23
CA THR A 90 -1.87 3.22 -3.61
C THR A 90 -2.13 4.35 -4.60
N THR A 91 -2.99 4.13 -5.59
CA THR A 91 -3.38 5.19 -6.53
C THR A 91 -4.03 6.34 -5.78
N THR A 92 -4.99 6.03 -4.89
CA THR A 92 -5.67 7.03 -4.06
C THR A 92 -4.69 7.78 -3.17
N LEU A 93 -3.75 7.08 -2.53
CA LEU A 93 -2.75 7.67 -1.65
C LEU A 93 -1.81 8.62 -2.41
N LEU A 94 -1.33 8.20 -3.59
CA LEU A 94 -0.50 9.04 -4.47
C LEU A 94 -1.26 10.29 -4.93
N VAL A 95 -2.51 10.13 -5.38
CA VAL A 95 -3.37 11.25 -5.78
C VAL A 95 -3.61 12.19 -4.61
N ALA A 96 -3.93 11.66 -3.42
CA ALA A 96 -4.16 12.44 -2.22
C ALA A 96 -2.89 13.19 -1.80
N MET A 97 -1.72 12.56 -1.80
CA MET A 97 -0.45 13.21 -1.48
C MET A 97 -0.15 14.34 -2.46
N PHE A 98 -0.38 14.12 -3.75
CA PHE A 98 -0.18 15.16 -4.76
C PHE A 98 -1.16 16.32 -4.60
N ALA A 99 -2.45 16.02 -4.41
CA ALA A 99 -3.50 17.02 -4.32
C ALA A 99 -3.49 17.80 -3.00
N LEU A 100 -3.20 17.14 -1.87
CA LEU A 100 -3.29 17.73 -0.53
C LEU A 100 -1.96 18.27 0.00
N VAL A 101 -0.81 17.81 -0.53
CA VAL A 101 0.50 18.27 -0.06
C VAL A 101 1.21 19.05 -1.16
N LEU A 102 1.49 18.42 -2.30
CA LEU A 102 2.30 19.05 -3.36
C LEU A 102 1.58 20.24 -4.02
N THR A 103 0.29 20.09 -4.30
CA THR A 103 -0.52 21.13 -4.95
C THR A 103 -0.65 22.39 -4.09
N PRO A 104 -1.04 22.34 -2.80
CA PRO A 104 -1.11 23.55 -1.99
C PRO A 104 0.27 24.17 -1.73
N VAL A 105 1.34 23.37 -1.62
CA VAL A 105 2.70 23.92 -1.56
C VAL A 105 3.03 24.69 -2.85
N ALA A 106 2.71 24.14 -4.02
CA ALA A 106 2.92 24.82 -5.29
C ALA A 106 2.05 26.09 -5.43
N VAL A 107 0.82 26.07 -4.94
CA VAL A 107 -0.08 27.23 -4.90
C VAL A 107 0.47 28.30 -3.95
N ALA A 108 0.92 27.93 -2.75
CA ALA A 108 1.53 28.84 -1.78
C ALA A 108 2.79 29.51 -2.36
N LEU A 109 3.68 28.74 -3.00
CA LEU A 109 4.85 29.29 -3.70
C LEU A 109 4.46 30.26 -4.82
N ARG A 110 3.38 29.96 -5.55
CA ARG A 110 2.85 30.83 -6.60
C ARG A 110 2.27 32.13 -6.04
N LEU A 111 1.56 32.08 -4.91
CA LEU A 111 1.04 33.25 -4.21
C LEU A 111 2.16 34.11 -3.61
N CYS A 112 3.25 33.50 -3.12
CA CYS A 112 4.46 34.20 -2.68
C CYS A 112 5.30 34.78 -3.84
N GLY A 113 4.84 34.70 -5.09
CA GLY A 113 5.54 35.22 -6.26
C GLY A 113 6.78 34.43 -6.69
N ARG A 114 7.03 33.25 -6.10
CA ARG A 114 8.22 32.44 -6.36
C ARG A 114 7.98 31.50 -7.54
N GLN A 115 8.29 31.97 -8.75
CA GLN A 115 8.27 31.15 -9.97
C GLN A 115 9.54 30.32 -10.12
N VAL A 116 9.52 29.09 -9.59
CA VAL A 116 10.67 28.16 -9.66
C VAL A 116 10.95 27.67 -11.09
N LEU A 117 9.92 27.60 -11.94
CA LEU A 117 10.03 27.30 -13.37
C LEU A 117 9.37 28.43 -14.17
N ARG A 118 10.11 29.04 -15.10
CA ARG A 118 9.54 29.94 -16.11
C ARG A 118 8.72 29.09 -17.09
N LYS A 119 7.41 29.02 -16.85
CA LYS A 119 6.46 28.27 -17.67
C LYS A 119 5.92 29.05 -18.87
N SER A 120 6.30 30.33 -19.04
CA SER A 120 5.88 31.10 -20.22
C SER A 120 6.76 30.77 -21.43
N PHE A 121 6.11 30.33 -22.50
CA PHE A 121 6.74 30.23 -23.81
C PHE A 121 6.98 31.64 -24.34
N ASN A 122 8.24 32.04 -24.41
CA ASN A 122 8.65 33.31 -24.98
C ASN A 122 8.80 33.13 -26.50
N ARG A 123 7.68 33.29 -27.24
CA ARG A 123 7.64 33.16 -28.71
C ARG A 123 8.68 34.00 -29.48
N PRO A 124 9.09 35.21 -29.05
CA PRO A 124 10.15 35.95 -29.73
C PRO A 124 11.57 35.49 -29.35
N ALA A 125 11.75 34.56 -28.41
CA ALA A 125 13.07 34.12 -28.00
C ALA A 125 13.67 33.14 -29.03
N LYS A 126 14.84 33.50 -29.57
CA LYS A 126 15.62 32.66 -30.50
C LYS A 126 16.10 31.34 -29.87
N SER A 127 16.20 31.30 -28.54
CA SER A 127 16.73 30.17 -27.77
C SER A 127 16.35 30.30 -26.29
N TYR A 128 16.03 29.17 -25.63
CA TYR A 128 15.80 29.10 -24.18
C TYR A 128 17.06 28.73 -23.37
N TRP A 129 18.18 28.53 -24.06
CA TRP A 129 19.45 28.22 -23.41
C TRP A 129 19.86 29.37 -22.49
N ARG A 130 20.10 29.07 -21.21
CA ARG A 130 20.81 29.97 -20.30
C ARG A 130 22.30 29.69 -20.41
N ALA A 131 23.11 30.76 -20.40
CA ALA A 131 24.54 30.60 -20.25
C ALA A 131 24.81 29.83 -18.95
N ALA A 132 25.53 28.72 -19.06
CA ALA A 132 26.02 28.02 -17.88
C ALA A 132 26.94 28.98 -17.12
N GLU A 133 26.87 28.94 -15.78
CA GLU A 133 27.85 29.65 -14.98
C GLU A 133 29.26 29.17 -15.37
N PRO A 134 30.25 30.07 -15.48
CA PRO A 134 31.60 29.69 -15.84
C PRO A 134 32.07 28.63 -14.84
N THR A 135 32.37 27.44 -15.35
CA THR A 135 32.87 26.36 -14.52
C THR A 135 34.26 26.80 -14.05
N PRO A 136 34.49 26.94 -12.73
CA PRO A 136 35.83 27.21 -12.24
C PRO A 136 36.79 26.11 -12.69
N GLY A 137 38.06 26.49 -12.82
CA GLY A 137 39.08 25.69 -13.49
C GLY A 137 39.13 24.22 -13.07
N PRO A 138 39.72 23.35 -13.92
CA PRO A 138 39.73 21.90 -13.76
C PRO A 138 40.22 21.41 -12.38
N GLU A 139 40.98 22.23 -11.66
CA GLU A 139 41.41 22.02 -10.27
C GLU A 139 40.25 21.76 -9.28
N ARG A 140 39.05 22.33 -9.51
CA ARG A 140 37.89 22.13 -8.63
C ARG A 140 37.33 20.70 -8.70
N TYR A 141 37.58 19.94 -9.77
CA TYR A 141 37.20 18.52 -9.81
C TYR A 141 37.98 17.68 -8.79
N PHE A 142 39.18 18.09 -8.40
CA PHE A 142 39.99 17.39 -7.41
C PHE A 142 39.59 17.71 -5.95
N ARG A 143 38.67 18.65 -5.73
CA ARG A 143 38.18 19.07 -4.40
C ARG A 143 36.66 18.99 -4.34
N GLN A 144 36.14 17.77 -4.48
CA GLN A 144 34.71 17.47 -4.49
C GLN A 144 34.02 17.59 -3.12
N PHE A 145 34.78 17.58 -2.01
CA PHE A 145 34.27 17.60 -0.64
C PHE A 145 34.83 18.78 0.14
#